data_AF-A0A8C5LJZ1-F1
#
_entry.id   AF-A0A8C5LJZ1-F1
#
_cell.length_a   1.000
_cell.length_b   1.000
_cell.length_c   1.000
_cell.angle_alpha   90.00
_cell.angle_beta   90.00
_cell.angle_gamma   90.00
#
_symmetry.space_group_name_H-M   'P 1'
#
loop_
_entity.id
_entity.type
_entity.pdbx_description
1 polymer ?
#
loop_
_entity_poly.entity_id
_entity_poly.type
_entity_poly.pdbx_seq_one_letter_code
_entity_poly.pdbx_strand_id
1 'polypeptide(L)'
;MAGRAARLVLLSLAATLAAGSQGDREPVYRDCVLRCEERNCSGGALKHFRSRQPIYMSLAGWTCRDDCKYECMWVTVGLYLQEGHRVPQFHGKVSLNAWFWSTVFHTRDTDLTEKMDYFCASAVILHSVYLCCVRTVGLQHPAVASAFRALLLLLLTLHVSYLSLIRFDYGYNMGANVAVGLVNLAWWLAWCLRNHRRLPHARKCMAVVLMLQALSLLELLDFPPLFWVLDAHAIWHISTIPVHILFFSFLEDDSLYLLKELEAKFKLD
;
A
#
# COMPACT_ATOMS: atom_id res chain seq x y z
N MET A 1 -5.09 4.38 31.88
CA MET A 1 -5.83 4.18 30.61
C MET A 1 -5.00 4.53 29.37
N ALA A 2 -4.11 5.53 29.40
CA ALA A 2 -3.16 5.83 28.31
C ALA A 2 -2.24 4.65 27.89
N GLY A 3 -1.87 3.78 28.82
CA GLY A 3 -0.99 2.63 28.55
C GLY A 3 -1.63 1.47 27.77
N ARG A 4 -2.97 1.40 27.66
CA ARG A 4 -3.66 0.35 26.88
C ARG A 4 -3.82 0.74 25.40
N ALA A 5 -4.01 2.02 25.11
CA ALA A 5 -4.06 2.55 23.74
C ALA A 5 -2.69 2.45 23.04
N ALA A 6 -1.60 2.77 23.74
CA ALA A 6 -0.24 2.60 23.21
C ALA A 6 0.09 1.13 22.87
N ARG A 7 -0.44 0.17 23.65
CA ARG A 7 -0.24 -1.27 23.41
C ARG A 7 -1.02 -1.79 22.19
N LEU A 8 -2.16 -1.17 21.85
CA LEU A 8 -2.94 -1.56 20.68
C LEU A 8 -2.33 -1.05 19.38
N VAL A 9 -1.76 0.16 19.40
CA VAL A 9 -0.90 0.68 18.32
C VAL A 9 0.35 -0.19 18.12
N LEU A 10 0.94 -0.68 19.21
CA LEU A 10 2.07 -1.63 19.18
C LEU A 10 1.69 -3.03 18.69
N LEU A 11 0.46 -3.51 18.95
CA LEU A 11 0.00 -4.84 18.51
C LEU A 11 -0.41 -4.85 17.03
N SER A 12 -0.95 -3.76 16.48
CA SER A 12 -1.07 -3.59 15.03
C SER A 12 0.29 -3.56 14.33
N LEU A 13 1.33 -3.11 15.03
CA LEU A 13 2.71 -3.18 14.55
C LEU A 13 3.24 -4.63 14.55
N ALA A 14 2.76 -5.51 15.44
CA ALA A 14 3.24 -6.89 15.57
C ALA A 14 2.69 -7.86 14.51
N ALA A 15 1.63 -7.51 13.77
CA ALA A 15 1.21 -8.23 12.56
C ALA A 15 2.29 -8.22 11.45
N THR A 16 3.36 -7.43 11.63
CA THR A 16 4.57 -7.47 10.79
C THR A 16 5.45 -8.70 11.03
N LEU A 17 5.20 -9.52 12.07
CA LEU A 17 5.85 -10.82 12.29
C LEU A 17 5.26 -11.93 11.40
N ALA A 18 4.80 -11.57 10.20
CA ALA A 18 4.42 -12.51 9.17
C ALA A 18 5.63 -13.41 8.83
N ALA A 19 5.41 -14.72 8.79
CA ALA A 19 6.38 -15.67 8.25
C ALA A 19 6.89 -15.16 6.89
N GLY A 20 8.21 -15.24 6.68
CA GLY A 20 8.87 -14.72 5.47
C GLY A 20 8.17 -15.16 4.19
N SER A 21 8.13 -14.23 3.23
CA SER A 21 7.46 -14.37 1.95
C SER A 21 7.95 -15.61 1.17
N GLN A 22 7.18 -16.08 0.18
CA GLN A 22 7.62 -17.19 -0.69
C GLN A 22 8.99 -16.89 -1.33
N GLY A 23 9.27 -15.63 -1.68
CA GLY A 23 10.59 -15.19 -2.15
C GLY A 23 11.69 -15.33 -1.10
N ASP A 24 11.38 -15.18 0.20
CA ASP A 24 12.34 -15.41 1.28
C ASP A 24 12.73 -16.90 1.46
N ARG A 25 11.96 -17.81 0.85
CA ARG A 25 12.24 -19.25 0.84
C ARG A 25 12.90 -19.73 -0.45
N GLU A 26 13.03 -18.85 -1.44
CA GLU A 26 13.60 -19.21 -2.74
C GLU A 26 15.09 -19.59 -2.58
N PRO A 27 15.53 -20.78 -3.02
CA PRO A 27 16.91 -21.21 -2.86
C PRO A 27 17.92 -20.23 -3.46
N VAL A 28 17.59 -19.62 -4.60
CA VAL A 28 18.44 -18.64 -5.29
C VAL A 28 18.61 -17.36 -4.46
N TYR A 29 17.51 -16.85 -3.88
CA TYR A 29 17.55 -15.71 -2.98
C TYR A 29 18.37 -16.02 -1.71
N ARG A 30 18.14 -17.18 -1.10
CA ARG A 30 18.83 -17.57 0.15
C ARG A 30 20.33 -17.77 -0.05
N ASP A 31 20.74 -18.39 -1.16
CA ASP A 31 22.16 -18.56 -1.49
C ASP A 31 22.83 -17.21 -1.77
N CYS A 32 22.16 -16.31 -2.49
CA CYS A 32 22.64 -14.95 -2.70
C CYS A 32 22.85 -14.20 -1.38
N VAL A 33 21.87 -14.25 -0.47
CA VAL A 33 21.94 -13.55 0.82
C VAL A 33 23.08 -14.08 1.68
N LEU A 34 23.25 -15.40 1.76
CA LEU A 34 24.34 -16.03 2.52
C LEU A 34 25.71 -15.60 1.99
N ARG A 35 25.93 -15.63 0.68
CA ARG A 35 27.20 -15.22 0.06
C ARG A 35 27.47 -13.72 0.21
N CYS A 36 26.42 -12.90 0.12
CA CYS A 36 26.54 -11.45 0.33
C CYS A 36 26.95 -11.15 1.78
N GLU A 37 26.33 -11.81 2.76
CA GLU A 37 26.66 -11.64 4.17
C GLU A 37 28.10 -12.05 4.49
N GLU A 38 28.56 -13.21 4.00
CA GLU A 38 29.94 -13.68 4.22
C GLU A 38 30.98 -12.71 3.66
N ARG A 39 30.73 -12.15 2.48
CA ARG A 39 31.69 -11.27 1.78
C ARG A 39 31.70 -9.85 2.32
N ASN A 40 30.51 -9.30 2.59
CA ASN A 40 30.35 -7.86 2.81
C ASN A 40 30.07 -7.50 4.28
N CYS A 41 29.58 -8.44 5.09
CA CYS A 41 29.14 -8.16 6.45
C CYS A 41 30.13 -8.60 7.53
N SER A 42 31.41 -8.81 7.17
CA SER A 42 32.50 -9.15 8.09
C SER A 42 33.71 -8.20 7.99
N GLY A 43 34.47 -8.09 9.08
CA GLY A 43 35.77 -7.40 9.10
C GLY A 43 35.75 -5.95 8.60
N GLY A 44 36.64 -5.63 7.66
CA GLY A 44 36.78 -4.29 7.08
C GLY A 44 35.59 -3.85 6.23
N ALA A 45 34.91 -4.78 5.56
CA ALA A 45 33.74 -4.50 4.73
C ALA A 45 32.55 -4.06 5.59
N LEU A 46 32.33 -4.68 6.76
CA LEU A 46 31.29 -4.25 7.69
C LEU A 46 31.58 -2.86 8.26
N LYS A 47 32.84 -2.54 8.57
CA LYS A 47 33.23 -1.19 9.01
C LYS A 47 33.01 -0.17 7.90
N HIS A 48 33.34 -0.55 6.67
CA HIS A 48 33.08 0.29 5.49
C HIS A 48 31.59 0.55 5.32
N PHE A 49 30.76 -0.50 5.35
CA PHE A 49 29.30 -0.39 5.31
C PHE A 49 28.79 0.55 6.40
N ARG A 50 29.16 0.32 7.67
CA ARG A 50 28.71 1.17 8.79
C ARG A 50 29.18 2.62 8.67
N SER A 51 30.40 2.85 8.17
CA SER A 51 30.94 4.20 7.96
C SER A 51 30.24 4.95 6.84
N ARG A 52 29.69 4.22 5.85
CA ARG A 52 28.95 4.77 4.72
C ARG A 52 27.44 4.66 4.86
N GLN A 53 26.96 3.96 5.89
CA GLN A 53 25.54 3.75 6.09
C GLN A 53 24.88 5.08 6.39
N PRO A 54 23.89 5.49 5.59
CA PRO A 54 23.15 6.72 5.85
C PRO A 54 22.51 6.69 7.24
N ILE A 55 22.56 7.82 7.93
CA ILE A 55 22.11 7.94 9.32
C ILE A 55 20.66 7.46 9.49
N TYR A 56 19.78 7.74 8.52
CA TYR A 56 18.38 7.30 8.59
C TYR A 56 18.20 5.78 8.53
N MET A 57 19.07 5.06 7.81
CA MET A 57 19.04 3.59 7.74
C MET A 57 19.58 3.00 9.04
N SER A 58 20.65 3.58 9.59
CA SER A 58 21.19 3.20 10.90
C SER A 58 20.17 3.41 12.03
N LEU A 59 19.45 4.54 12.03
CA LEU A 59 18.38 4.85 12.98
C LEU A 59 17.16 3.92 12.87
N ALA A 60 16.86 3.43 11.66
CA ALA A 60 15.79 2.47 11.42
C ALA A 60 16.17 1.02 11.79
N GLY A 61 17.38 0.80 12.32
CA GLY A 61 17.89 -0.52 12.67
C GLY A 61 18.26 -1.37 11.45
N TRP A 62 18.46 -0.76 10.27
CA TRP A 62 18.87 -1.46 9.06
C TRP A 62 20.26 -2.07 9.23
N THR A 63 20.38 -3.37 9.04
CA THR A 63 21.66 -4.07 9.19
C THR A 63 22.32 -4.33 7.84
N CYS A 64 23.62 -4.64 7.83
CA CYS A 64 24.30 -5.10 6.61
C CYS A 64 23.62 -6.33 6.00
N ARG A 65 23.05 -7.18 6.85
CA ARG A 65 22.24 -8.33 6.44
C ARG A 65 20.93 -7.91 5.74
N ASP A 66 20.28 -6.84 6.17
CA ASP A 66 19.07 -6.35 5.51
C ASP A 66 19.39 -5.71 4.15
N ASP A 67 20.58 -5.13 4.02
CA ASP A 67 21.13 -4.66 2.74
C ASP A 67 21.31 -5.82 1.75
N CYS A 68 21.92 -6.92 2.21
CA CYS A 68 22.07 -8.13 1.40
C CYS A 68 20.74 -8.75 1.00
N LYS A 69 19.74 -8.76 1.89
CA LYS A 69 18.36 -9.19 1.54
C LYS A 69 17.75 -8.31 0.46
N TYR A 70 17.90 -6.99 0.58
CA TYR A 70 17.35 -6.05 -0.39
C TYR A 70 17.96 -6.24 -1.79
N GLU A 71 19.29 -6.31 -1.89
CA GLU A 71 20.00 -6.53 -3.17
C GLU A 71 19.64 -7.88 -3.79
N CYS A 72 19.65 -8.95 -2.99
CA CYS A 72 19.35 -10.30 -3.49
C CYS A 72 17.89 -10.49 -3.89
N MET A 73 16.96 -9.74 -3.29
CA MET A 73 15.55 -9.71 -3.73
C MET A 73 15.47 -9.23 -5.17
N TRP A 74 16.17 -8.14 -5.53
CA TRP A 74 16.16 -7.60 -6.89
C TRP A 74 16.85 -8.51 -7.90
N VAL A 75 17.95 -9.18 -7.51
CA VAL A 75 18.59 -10.21 -8.35
C VAL A 75 17.63 -11.34 -8.66
N THR A 76 16.92 -11.84 -7.65
CA THR A 76 15.96 -12.95 -7.80
C THR A 76 14.77 -12.56 -8.68
N VAL A 77 14.23 -11.34 -8.50
CA VAL A 77 13.18 -10.79 -9.37
C VAL A 77 13.66 -10.69 -10.83
N GLY A 78 14.91 -10.27 -11.05
CA GLY A 78 15.52 -10.20 -12.38
C GLY A 78 15.59 -11.56 -13.08
N LEU A 79 15.94 -12.62 -12.35
CA LEU A 79 16.00 -13.99 -12.89
C LEU A 79 14.62 -14.53 -13.27
N TYR A 80 13.61 -14.30 -12.42
CA TYR A 80 12.23 -14.73 -12.68
C TYR A 80 11.64 -14.07 -13.93
N LEU A 81 11.95 -12.78 -14.13
CA LEU A 81 11.54 -12.05 -15.32
C LEU A 81 12.21 -12.58 -16.59
N GLN A 82 13.48 -13.01 -16.51
CA GLN A 82 14.21 -13.57 -17.66
C GLN A 82 13.69 -14.94 -18.09
N GLU A 83 13.27 -15.77 -17.13
CA GLU A 83 12.76 -17.12 -17.39
C GLU A 83 11.24 -17.16 -17.69
N GLY A 84 10.56 -16.01 -17.67
CA GLY A 84 9.13 -15.89 -17.94
C GLY A 84 8.23 -16.41 -16.81
N HIS A 85 8.75 -16.49 -15.59
CA HIS A 85 8.00 -16.86 -14.39
C HIS A 85 7.28 -15.65 -13.77
N ARG A 86 6.17 -15.89 -13.07
CA ARG A 86 5.41 -14.81 -12.40
C ARG A 86 6.20 -14.28 -11.21
N VAL A 87 6.36 -12.96 -11.15
CA VAL A 87 7.03 -12.23 -10.06
C VAL A 87 6.10 -12.16 -8.83
N PRO A 88 6.59 -12.39 -7.60
CA PRO A 88 5.76 -12.31 -6.40
C PRO A 88 5.30 -10.87 -6.07
N GLN A 89 4.21 -10.76 -5.31
CA GLN A 89 3.40 -9.54 -5.16
C GLN A 89 4.06 -8.45 -4.27
N PHE A 90 4.02 -7.19 -4.72
CA PHE A 90 4.38 -6.00 -3.94
C PHE A 90 3.16 -5.05 -3.78
N HIS A 91 3.14 -4.21 -2.73
CA HIS A 91 2.15 -3.13 -2.50
C HIS A 91 0.72 -3.47 -2.05
N GLY A 92 0.38 -4.73 -1.73
CA GLY A 92 -0.94 -5.10 -1.18
C GLY A 92 -1.12 -4.85 0.33
N LYS A 93 -0.07 -4.47 1.07
CA LYS A 93 -0.06 -4.51 2.55
C LYS A 93 -1.08 -3.59 3.20
N VAL A 94 -1.28 -2.37 2.69
CA VAL A 94 -2.24 -1.40 3.26
C VAL A 94 -3.67 -1.90 3.09
N SER A 95 -4.02 -2.37 1.88
CA SER A 95 -5.33 -2.94 1.59
C SER A 95 -5.58 -4.25 2.34
N LEU A 96 -4.58 -5.13 2.44
CA LEU A 96 -4.67 -6.36 3.23
C LEU A 96 -4.88 -6.08 4.72
N ASN A 97 -4.20 -5.07 5.27
CA ASN A 97 -4.39 -4.65 6.65
C ASN A 97 -5.81 -4.09 6.89
N ALA A 98 -6.35 -3.31 5.94
CA ALA A 98 -7.74 -2.85 6.02
C ALA A 98 -8.75 -4.01 5.97
N TRP A 99 -8.60 -4.94 5.02
CA TRP A 99 -9.45 -6.13 4.93
C TRP A 99 -9.34 -7.02 6.18
N PHE A 100 -8.15 -7.14 6.76
CA PHE A 100 -7.94 -7.85 8.02
C PHE A 100 -8.74 -7.20 9.16
N TRP A 101 -8.58 -5.91 9.39
CA TRP A 101 -9.30 -5.22 10.47
C TRP A 101 -10.80 -5.18 10.24
N SER A 102 -11.25 -5.05 9.00
CA SER A 102 -12.66 -5.16 8.63
C SER A 102 -13.24 -6.54 8.97
N THR A 103 -12.52 -7.60 8.63
CA THR A 103 -12.93 -8.97 8.99
C THR A 103 -12.99 -9.17 10.50
N VAL A 104 -11.99 -8.66 11.24
CA VAL A 104 -11.94 -8.77 12.70
C VAL A 104 -13.10 -8.02 13.35
N PHE A 105 -13.40 -6.80 12.88
CA PHE A 105 -14.53 -5.99 13.35
C PHE A 105 -15.87 -6.70 13.13
N HIS A 106 -16.15 -7.15 11.90
CA HIS A 106 -17.39 -7.85 11.56
C HIS A 106 -17.53 -9.22 12.22
N THR A 107 -16.42 -9.83 12.64
CA THR A 107 -16.45 -11.06 13.45
C THR A 107 -16.73 -10.75 14.93
N ARG A 108 -16.15 -9.66 15.44
CA ARG A 108 -16.30 -9.24 16.84
C ARG A 108 -16.15 -7.74 16.98
N ASP A 109 -17.29 -7.11 17.24
CA ASP A 109 -17.35 -5.69 17.53
C ASP A 109 -16.82 -5.36 18.94
N THR A 110 -15.90 -4.40 18.98
CA THR A 110 -15.31 -3.77 20.17
C THR A 110 -14.87 -2.35 19.78
N ASP A 111 -14.78 -1.43 20.75
CA ASP A 111 -14.31 -0.06 20.51
C ASP A 111 -12.97 0.03 19.74
N LEU A 112 -12.10 -0.96 19.89
CA LEU A 112 -10.85 -1.02 19.16
C LEU A 112 -11.06 -1.49 17.72
N THR A 113 -11.78 -2.59 17.54
CA THR A 113 -11.92 -3.22 16.22
C THR A 113 -12.70 -2.32 15.29
N GLU A 114 -13.72 -1.63 15.79
CA GLU A 114 -14.46 -0.57 15.08
C GLU A 114 -13.51 0.55 14.62
N LYS A 115 -12.71 1.10 15.55
CA LYS A 115 -11.73 2.16 15.23
C LYS A 115 -10.72 1.71 14.19
N MET A 116 -10.20 0.49 14.33
CA MET A 116 -9.19 -0.03 13.41
C MET A 116 -9.76 -0.26 12.01
N ASP A 117 -11.01 -0.72 11.87
CA ASP A 117 -11.67 -0.83 10.57
C ASP A 117 -11.72 0.53 9.87
N TYR A 118 -12.26 1.55 10.54
CA TYR A 118 -12.38 2.89 9.97
C TYR A 118 -11.03 3.57 9.69
N PHE A 119 -10.07 3.48 10.61
CA PHE A 119 -8.76 4.10 10.41
C PHE A 119 -7.98 3.44 9.27
N CYS A 120 -8.11 2.12 9.11
CA CYS A 120 -7.48 1.41 8.00
C CYS A 120 -8.17 1.72 6.67
N ALA A 121 -9.50 1.91 6.65
CA ALA A 121 -10.21 2.40 5.47
C ALA A 121 -9.71 3.80 5.04
N SER A 122 -9.57 4.74 5.99
CA SER A 122 -8.96 6.06 5.73
C SER A 122 -7.53 5.96 5.18
N ALA A 123 -6.72 5.04 5.72
CA ALA A 123 -5.37 4.80 5.23
C ALA A 123 -5.34 4.28 3.78
N VAL A 124 -6.28 3.43 3.38
CA VAL A 124 -6.41 2.94 1.99
C VAL A 124 -6.74 4.09 1.03
N ILE A 125 -7.69 4.96 1.38
CA ILE A 125 -8.08 6.09 0.53
C ILE A 125 -6.90 7.06 0.38
N LEU A 126 -6.22 7.42 1.47
CA LEU A 126 -5.03 8.28 1.43
C LEU A 126 -3.88 7.65 0.65
N HIS A 127 -3.69 6.33 0.77
CA HIS A 127 -2.70 5.61 -0.02
C HIS A 127 -3.02 5.66 -1.53
N SER A 128 -4.29 5.57 -1.92
CA SER A 128 -4.71 5.75 -3.32
C SER A 128 -4.39 7.16 -3.84
N VAL A 129 -4.66 8.20 -3.04
CA VAL A 129 -4.29 9.60 -3.38
C VAL A 129 -2.77 9.75 -3.53
N TYR A 130 -2.00 9.13 -2.64
CA TYR A 130 -0.54 9.08 -2.74
C TYR A 130 -0.08 8.43 -4.06
N LEU A 131 -0.64 7.27 -4.42
CA LEU A 131 -0.31 6.59 -5.68
C LEU A 131 -0.63 7.47 -6.90
N CYS A 132 -1.77 8.17 -6.90
CA CYS A 132 -2.12 9.11 -7.96
C CYS A 132 -1.10 10.25 -8.09
N CYS A 133 -0.62 10.79 -6.97
CA CYS A 133 0.41 11.82 -6.94
C CYS A 133 1.74 11.29 -7.50
N VAL A 134 2.23 10.14 -7.03
CA VAL A 134 3.45 9.50 -7.57
C VAL A 134 3.32 9.27 -9.08
N ARG A 135 2.15 8.83 -9.53
CA ARG A 135 1.92 8.58 -10.96
C ARG A 135 1.82 9.85 -11.80
N THR A 136 1.34 10.95 -11.22
CA THR A 136 1.22 12.27 -11.87
C THR A 136 2.56 12.99 -11.95
N VAL A 137 3.30 13.02 -10.84
CA VAL A 137 4.59 13.71 -10.71
C VAL A 137 5.72 12.90 -11.34
N GLY A 138 5.59 11.57 -11.36
CA GLY A 138 6.61 10.66 -11.85
C GLY A 138 7.75 10.45 -10.85
N LEU A 139 8.54 9.40 -11.11
CA LEU A 139 9.66 9.01 -10.24
C LEU A 139 10.87 9.97 -10.32
N GLN A 140 10.86 10.92 -11.26
CA GLN A 140 11.93 11.89 -11.45
C GLN A 140 11.96 12.97 -10.36
N HIS A 141 10.85 13.19 -9.64
CA HIS A 141 10.77 14.16 -8.55
C HIS A 141 10.44 13.49 -7.20
N PRO A 142 11.33 12.63 -6.67
CA PRO A 142 11.07 11.85 -5.46
C PRO A 142 10.89 12.71 -4.21
N ALA A 143 11.47 13.92 -4.18
CA ALA A 143 11.30 14.87 -3.09
C ALA A 143 9.84 15.34 -2.94
N VAL A 144 9.17 15.63 -4.07
CA VAL A 144 7.76 16.04 -4.08
C VAL A 144 6.87 14.90 -3.61
N ALA A 145 7.10 13.69 -4.13
CA ALA A 145 6.36 12.49 -3.69
C ALA A 145 6.57 12.20 -2.19
N SER A 146 7.79 12.34 -1.68
CA SER A 146 8.10 12.12 -0.26
C SER A 146 7.47 13.19 0.64
N ALA A 147 7.52 14.47 0.25
CA ALA A 147 6.88 15.56 0.97
C ALA A 147 5.36 15.37 1.01
N PHE A 148 4.75 14.98 -0.12
CA PHE A 148 3.32 14.69 -0.18
C PHE A 148 2.93 13.49 0.69
N ARG A 149 3.73 12.42 0.68
CA ARG A 149 3.53 11.28 1.60
C ARG A 149 3.56 11.70 3.06
N ALA A 150 4.53 12.54 3.44
CA ALA A 150 4.63 13.06 4.81
C ALA A 150 3.41 13.89 5.20
N LEU A 151 2.91 14.73 4.30
CA LEU A 151 1.66 15.48 4.49
C LEU A 151 0.46 14.55 4.72
N LEU A 152 0.28 13.52 3.89
CA LEU A 152 -0.83 12.58 4.04
C LEU A 152 -0.75 11.77 5.34
N LEU A 153 0.45 11.37 5.75
CA LEU A 153 0.65 10.69 7.04
C LEU A 153 0.37 11.61 8.23
N LEU A 154 0.74 12.89 8.13
CA LEU A 154 0.40 13.88 9.15
C LEU A 154 -1.11 14.06 9.25
N LEU A 155 -1.81 14.21 8.11
CA LEU A 155 -3.27 14.32 8.08
C LEU A 155 -3.94 13.09 8.68
N LEU A 156 -3.50 11.89 8.32
CA LEU A 156 -3.99 10.64 8.92
C LEU A 156 -3.76 10.60 10.43
N THR A 157 -2.57 10.98 10.89
CA THR A 157 -2.23 10.98 12.31
C THR A 157 -3.10 11.96 13.09
N LEU A 158 -3.31 13.17 12.56
CA LEU A 158 -4.19 14.16 13.17
C LEU A 158 -5.64 13.68 13.22
N HIS A 159 -6.15 13.10 12.13
CA HIS A 159 -7.50 12.51 12.04
C HIS A 159 -7.71 11.40 13.08
N VAL A 160 -6.79 10.42 13.10
CA VAL A 160 -6.82 9.30 14.05
C VAL A 160 -6.69 9.79 15.48
N SER A 161 -5.81 10.76 15.75
CA SER A 161 -5.61 11.31 17.08
C SER A 161 -6.87 12.04 17.57
N TYR A 162 -7.53 12.82 16.72
CA TYR A 162 -8.79 13.49 17.04
C TYR A 162 -9.88 12.48 17.42
N LEU A 163 -10.11 11.48 16.56
CA LEU A 163 -11.13 10.45 16.77
C LEU A 163 -10.82 9.49 17.93
N SER A 164 -9.55 9.32 18.29
CA SER A 164 -9.12 8.45 19.38
C SER A 164 -9.08 9.14 20.74
N LEU A 165 -8.66 10.40 20.79
CA LEU A 165 -8.34 11.10 22.06
C LEU A 165 -9.40 12.12 22.48
N ILE A 166 -10.13 12.70 21.53
CA ILE A 166 -11.11 13.76 21.84
C ILE A 166 -12.51 13.16 21.87
N ARG A 167 -13.03 12.78 20.70
CA ARG A 167 -14.36 12.20 20.56
C ARG A 167 -14.41 11.37 19.31
N PHE A 168 -14.83 10.13 19.45
CA PHE A 168 -15.14 9.30 18.30
C PHE A 168 -16.51 9.73 17.74
N ASP A 169 -16.49 10.24 16.52
CA ASP A 169 -17.68 10.67 15.78
C ASP A 169 -17.67 10.02 14.40
N TYR A 170 -18.58 9.06 14.22
CA TYR A 170 -18.72 8.31 12.98
C TYR A 170 -19.11 9.20 11.80
N GLY A 171 -19.99 10.19 12.01
CA GLY A 171 -20.41 11.11 10.95
C GLY A 171 -19.27 11.99 10.46
N TYR A 172 -18.42 12.46 11.37
CA TYR A 172 -17.17 13.13 11.01
C TYR A 172 -16.23 12.20 10.23
N ASN A 173 -16.02 10.98 10.69
CA ASN A 173 -15.16 10.00 10.01
C ASN A 173 -15.65 9.73 8.58
N MET A 174 -16.95 9.50 8.41
CA MET A 174 -17.56 9.28 7.11
C MET A 174 -17.42 10.51 6.21
N GLY A 175 -17.75 11.70 6.73
CA GLY A 175 -17.60 12.96 5.99
C GLY A 175 -16.17 13.23 5.53
N ALA A 176 -15.17 12.95 6.38
CA ALA A 176 -13.77 13.08 6.04
C ALA A 176 -13.36 12.08 4.94
N ASN A 177 -13.75 10.80 5.05
CA ASN A 177 -13.46 9.79 4.05
C ASN A 177 -14.15 10.08 2.70
N VAL A 178 -15.39 10.56 2.71
CA VAL A 178 -16.10 11.01 1.51
C VAL A 178 -15.37 12.18 0.85
N ALA A 179 -14.94 13.18 1.63
CA ALA A 179 -14.21 14.33 1.09
C ALA A 179 -12.89 13.91 0.41
N VAL A 180 -12.08 13.07 1.06
CA VAL A 180 -10.83 12.55 0.47
C VAL A 180 -11.13 11.63 -0.71
N GLY A 181 -12.20 10.83 -0.65
CA GLY A 181 -12.68 9.97 -1.73
C GLY A 181 -13.06 10.76 -2.99
N LEU A 182 -13.71 11.92 -2.86
CA LEU A 182 -14.01 12.81 -3.98
C LEU A 182 -12.75 13.41 -4.59
N VAL A 183 -11.76 13.80 -3.77
CA VAL A 183 -10.44 14.24 -4.26
C VAL A 183 -9.75 13.11 -5.02
N ASN A 184 -9.79 11.89 -4.50
CA ASN A 184 -9.23 10.70 -5.13
C ASN A 184 -9.88 10.43 -6.50
N LEU A 185 -11.22 10.46 -6.57
CA LEU A 185 -11.99 10.32 -7.80
C LEU A 185 -11.59 11.38 -8.83
N ALA A 186 -11.67 12.65 -8.45
CA ALA A 186 -11.42 13.76 -9.36
C ALA A 186 -10.00 13.69 -9.95
N TRP A 187 -9.00 13.41 -9.11
CA TRP A 187 -7.61 13.36 -9.55
C TRP A 187 -7.34 12.16 -10.46
N TRP A 188 -7.74 10.94 -10.05
CA TRP A 188 -7.54 9.75 -10.89
C TRP A 188 -8.28 9.85 -12.21
N LEU A 189 -9.50 10.38 -12.22
CA LEU A 189 -10.29 10.56 -13.44
C LEU A 189 -9.62 11.58 -14.36
N ALA A 190 -9.15 12.71 -13.83
CA ALA A 190 -8.40 13.70 -14.60
C ALA A 190 -7.11 13.09 -15.20
N TRP A 191 -6.38 12.29 -14.42
CA TRP A 191 -5.19 11.59 -14.89
C TRP A 191 -5.53 10.58 -16.00
N CYS A 192 -6.58 9.77 -15.84
CA CYS A 192 -7.02 8.81 -16.84
C CYS A 192 -7.46 9.52 -18.13
N LEU A 193 -8.30 10.55 -18.04
CA LEU A 193 -8.80 11.30 -19.19
C LEU A 193 -7.67 12.00 -19.95
N ARG A 194 -6.64 12.50 -19.26
CA ARG A 194 -5.47 13.08 -19.92
C ARG A 194 -4.64 12.03 -20.67
N ASN A 195 -4.54 10.81 -20.14
CA ASN A 195 -3.60 9.80 -20.62
C ASN A 195 -4.24 8.68 -21.48
N HIS A 196 -5.57 8.55 -21.52
CA HIS A 196 -6.27 7.41 -22.16
C HIS A 196 -5.97 7.22 -23.66
N ARG A 197 -5.55 8.29 -24.36
CA ARG A 197 -5.16 8.21 -25.77
C ARG A 197 -3.78 7.59 -25.96
N ARG A 198 -2.87 7.83 -25.02
CA ARG A 198 -1.48 7.34 -25.05
C ARG A 198 -1.32 5.99 -24.34
N LEU A 199 -2.07 5.78 -23.27
CA LEU A 199 -2.01 4.61 -22.40
C LEU A 199 -3.34 3.85 -22.47
N PRO A 200 -3.48 2.83 -23.35
CA PRO A 200 -4.74 2.09 -23.50
C PRO A 200 -5.21 1.44 -22.20
N HIS A 201 -4.29 1.00 -21.34
CA HIS A 201 -4.58 0.41 -20.03
C HIS A 201 -5.17 1.42 -19.03
N ALA A 202 -5.04 2.73 -19.24
CA ALA A 202 -5.67 3.74 -18.38
C ALA A 202 -7.21 3.65 -18.37
N ARG A 203 -7.83 3.01 -19.38
CA ARG A 203 -9.26 2.71 -19.38
C ARG A 203 -9.65 1.74 -18.26
N LYS A 204 -8.77 0.79 -17.89
CA LYS A 204 -8.98 -0.12 -16.75
C LYS A 204 -9.01 0.67 -15.45
N CYS A 205 -8.08 1.60 -15.25
CA CYS A 205 -8.06 2.49 -14.09
C CYS A 205 -9.32 3.37 -14.02
N MET A 206 -9.74 3.97 -15.15
CA MET A 206 -10.97 4.75 -15.21
C MET A 206 -12.21 3.94 -14.81
N ALA A 207 -12.32 2.69 -15.30
CA ALA A 207 -13.40 1.79 -14.92
C ALA A 207 -13.35 1.47 -13.41
N VAL A 208 -12.17 1.14 -12.87
CA VAL A 208 -11.98 0.87 -11.43
C VAL A 208 -12.43 2.05 -10.58
N VAL A 209 -11.97 3.25 -10.90
CA VAL A 209 -12.25 4.46 -10.11
C VAL A 209 -13.74 4.78 -10.14
N LEU A 210 -14.40 4.68 -11.29
CA LEU A 210 -15.85 4.90 -11.40
C LEU A 210 -16.64 3.81 -10.65
N MET A 211 -16.23 2.54 -10.77
CA MET A 211 -16.88 1.42 -10.08
C MET A 211 -16.74 1.55 -8.56
N LEU A 212 -15.54 1.83 -8.03
CA LEU A 212 -15.33 2.00 -6.58
C LEU A 212 -16.20 3.13 -6.03
N GLN A 213 -16.34 4.25 -6.74
CA GLN A 213 -17.17 5.36 -6.29
C GLN A 213 -18.66 5.05 -6.37
N ALA A 214 -19.11 4.36 -7.42
CA ALA A 214 -20.49 3.90 -7.52
C ALA A 214 -20.82 2.90 -6.39
N LEU A 215 -19.92 1.96 -6.11
CA LEU A 215 -20.07 1.01 -5.03
C LEU A 215 -20.06 1.69 -3.65
N SER A 216 -19.30 2.77 -3.45
CA SER A 216 -19.26 3.47 -2.15
C SER A 216 -20.59 4.13 -1.78
N LEU A 217 -21.51 4.28 -2.75
CA LEU A 217 -22.88 4.72 -2.48
C LEU A 217 -23.64 3.66 -1.68
N LEU A 218 -23.28 2.38 -1.76
CA LEU A 218 -23.88 1.33 -0.94
C LEU A 218 -23.63 1.58 0.56
N GLU A 219 -22.42 2.02 0.90
CA GLU A 219 -22.05 2.45 2.26
C GLU A 219 -22.88 3.64 2.73
N LEU A 220 -23.10 4.62 1.84
CA LEU A 220 -23.78 5.87 2.20
C LEU A 220 -25.30 5.75 2.25
N LEU A 221 -25.87 4.88 1.42
CA LEU A 221 -27.32 4.69 1.33
C LEU A 221 -27.87 3.78 2.43
N ASP A 222 -27.02 2.90 2.99
CA ASP A 222 -27.30 2.04 4.15
C ASP A 222 -28.73 1.47 4.18
N PHE A 223 -29.10 0.77 3.10
CA PHE A 223 -30.44 0.21 2.95
C PHE A 223 -30.62 -1.08 3.77
N PRO A 224 -31.85 -1.42 4.18
CA PRO A 224 -32.12 -2.59 5.01
C PRO A 224 -31.74 -3.93 4.34
N PRO A 225 -31.42 -4.98 5.12
CA PRO A 225 -30.88 -6.22 4.58
C PRO A 225 -31.80 -6.93 3.61
N LEU A 226 -31.26 -7.29 2.44
CA LEU A 226 -31.90 -8.14 1.47
C LEU A 226 -32.05 -9.54 2.05
N PHE A 227 -33.29 -10.05 2.01
CA PHE A 227 -33.65 -11.36 2.54
C PHE A 227 -33.27 -11.59 4.02
N TRP A 228 -33.02 -10.53 4.78
CA TRP A 228 -32.48 -10.61 6.15
C TRP A 228 -31.10 -11.29 6.25
N VAL A 229 -30.35 -11.35 5.14
CA VAL A 229 -29.02 -11.98 5.10
C VAL A 229 -27.92 -11.01 4.67
N LEU A 230 -28.17 -10.19 3.65
CA LEU A 230 -27.16 -9.29 3.08
C LEU A 230 -27.60 -7.83 3.17
N ASP A 231 -26.97 -7.07 4.05
CA ASP A 231 -27.12 -5.62 4.12
C ASP A 231 -26.29 -4.89 3.06
N ALA A 232 -26.53 -3.58 2.94
CA ALA A 232 -25.82 -2.73 1.98
C ALA A 232 -24.30 -2.77 2.19
N HIS A 233 -23.86 -2.83 3.45
CA HIS A 233 -22.45 -2.86 3.84
C HIS A 233 -21.75 -4.17 3.42
N ALA A 234 -22.39 -5.33 3.62
CA ALA A 234 -21.87 -6.62 3.15
C ALA A 234 -21.80 -6.67 1.62
N ILE A 235 -22.79 -6.08 0.93
CA ILE A 235 -22.80 -5.99 -0.54
C ILE A 235 -21.66 -5.07 -1.02
N TRP A 236 -21.40 -3.97 -0.32
CA TRP A 236 -20.22 -3.12 -0.56
C TRP A 236 -18.92 -3.95 -0.49
N HIS A 237 -18.69 -4.70 0.58
CA HIS A 237 -17.46 -5.50 0.72
C HIS A 237 -17.29 -6.52 -0.42
N ILE A 238 -18.29 -7.37 -0.67
CA ILE A 238 -18.18 -8.43 -1.68
C ILE A 238 -18.02 -7.86 -3.10
N SER A 239 -18.67 -6.74 -3.40
CA SER A 239 -18.63 -6.11 -4.74
C SER A 239 -17.28 -5.47 -5.05
N THR A 240 -16.50 -5.07 -4.03
CA THR A 240 -15.17 -4.48 -4.26
C THR A 240 -14.11 -5.53 -4.63
N ILE A 241 -14.30 -6.83 -4.36
CA ILE A 241 -13.34 -7.91 -4.69
C ILE A 241 -12.96 -7.93 -6.18
N PRO A 242 -13.90 -8.07 -7.14
CA PRO A 242 -13.56 -8.08 -8.56
C PRO A 242 -12.96 -6.76 -9.05
N VAL A 243 -13.31 -5.64 -8.41
CA VAL A 243 -12.76 -4.32 -8.75
C VAL A 243 -11.26 -4.24 -8.44
N HIS A 244 -10.83 -4.82 -7.32
CA HIS A 244 -9.42 -4.90 -6.98
C HIS A 244 -8.64 -5.78 -7.97
N ILE A 245 -9.22 -6.87 -8.47
CA ILE A 245 -8.58 -7.70 -9.51
C ILE A 245 -8.33 -6.87 -10.78
N LEU A 246 -9.32 -6.07 -11.21
CA LEU A 246 -9.17 -5.18 -12.35
C LEU A 246 -8.11 -4.09 -12.09
N PHE A 247 -8.05 -3.57 -10.86
CA PHE A 247 -7.03 -2.59 -10.47
C PHE A 247 -5.62 -3.19 -10.50
N PHE A 248 -5.43 -4.41 -10.02
CA PHE A 248 -4.15 -5.12 -10.14
C PHE A 248 -3.74 -5.33 -11.60
N SER A 249 -4.67 -5.70 -12.47
CA SER A 249 -4.38 -5.82 -13.91
C SER A 249 -3.96 -4.47 -14.52
N PHE A 250 -4.57 -3.36 -14.09
CA PHE A 250 -4.12 -2.02 -14.48
C PHE A 250 -2.68 -1.74 -14.01
N LEU A 251 -2.37 -2.02 -12.73
CA LEU A 251 -1.05 -1.77 -12.15
C LEU A 251 0.05 -2.60 -12.82
N GLU A 252 -0.25 -3.85 -13.19
CA GLU A 252 0.65 -4.71 -13.94
C GLU A 252 0.97 -4.11 -15.31
N ASP A 253 -0.07 -3.77 -16.10
CA ASP A 253 0.11 -3.14 -17.41
C ASP A 253 0.89 -1.82 -17.33
N ASP A 254 0.60 -1.01 -16.32
CA ASP A 254 1.23 0.29 -16.12
C ASP A 254 2.70 0.14 -15.72
N SER A 255 3.02 -0.84 -14.88
CA SER A 255 4.39 -1.18 -14.49
C SER A 255 5.20 -1.69 -15.69
N LEU A 256 4.62 -2.56 -16.51
CA LEU A 256 5.24 -3.06 -17.75
C LEU A 256 5.49 -1.93 -18.75
N TYR A 257 4.56 -0.98 -18.89
CA TYR A 257 4.75 0.21 -19.72
C TYR A 257 5.94 1.06 -19.21
N LEU A 258 6.00 1.32 -17.90
CA LEU A 258 7.07 2.12 -17.30
C LEU A 258 8.45 1.44 -17.45
N LEU A 259 8.51 0.12 -17.31
CA LEU A 259 9.74 -0.66 -17.52
C LEU A 259 10.25 -0.51 -18.95
N LYS A 260 9.38 -0.65 -19.94
CA LYS A 260 9.74 -0.46 -21.36
C LYS A 260 10.22 0.95 -21.66
N GLU A 261 9.59 1.97 -21.08
CA GLU A 261 10.01 3.37 -21.25
C GLU A 261 11.39 3.62 -20.62
N LEU A 262 11.68 2.97 -19.49
CA LEU A 262 12.97 3.04 -18.82
C LEU A 262 14.07 2.34 -19.64
N GLU A 263 13.82 1.12 -20.12
CA GLU A 263 14.74 0.38 -20.99
C GLU A 263 15.05 1.15 -22.29
N ALA A 264 14.05 1.80 -22.89
CA ALA A 264 14.25 2.61 -24.09
C ALA A 264 15.19 3.80 -23.83
N LYS A 265 15.07 4.46 -22.66
CA LYS A 265 15.98 5.55 -22.26
C LYS A 265 17.41 5.05 -22.09
N PHE A 266 17.59 3.91 -21.42
CA PHE A 266 18.92 3.31 -21.22
C PHE A 266 19.60 2.81 -22.49
N LYS A 267 18.85 2.49 -23.56
CA LYS A 267 19.43 2.10 -24.86
C LYS A 267 19.87 3.30 -25.72
N LEU A 268 19.44 4.51 -25.36
CA LEU A 268 19.75 5.75 -26.08
C LEU A 268 20.94 6.50 -25.47
N ASP A 269 21.32 6.16 -24.23
CA ASP A 269 22.48 6.68 -23.49
C ASP A 269 23.68 5.71 -23.61
#